data_AF-A0A3A0EJ07-F1
#
_entry.id   AF-A0A3A0EJ07-F1
#
_cell.length_a   1.000
_cell.length_b   1.000
_cell.length_c   1.000
_cell.angle_alpha   90.00
_cell.angle_beta   90.00
_cell.angle_gamma   90.00
#
_symmetry.space_group_name_H-M   'P 1'
#
loop_
_entity.id
_entity.type
_entity.pdbx_description
1 polymer ?
#
loop_
_entity_poly.entity_id
_entity_poly.type
_entity_poly.pdbx_seq_one_letter_code
_entity_poly.pdbx_strand_id
1 'polypeptide(L)'
;MGAGAQTPLHGRLADVAAPVLLVAGAEDARFAAIARELAAAIPNARAALVPDAGHAVHLEKPRAFTALLRDFLARADAGRAPFHPPHAEEMRA
;
A
#
# COMPACT_ATOMS: atom_id res chain seq x y z
N MET A 1 -29.06 -1.79 -15.23
CA MET A 1 -27.62 -1.55 -15.07
C MET A 1 -26.99 -2.82 -14.52
N GLY A 2 -26.09 -3.47 -15.25
CA GLY A 2 -25.44 -4.70 -14.79
C GLY A 2 -24.19 -4.36 -13.99
N ALA A 3 -24.00 -4.99 -12.83
CA ALA A 3 -22.96 -4.65 -11.84
C ALA A 3 -21.51 -4.87 -12.29
N GLY A 4 -21.26 -5.29 -13.54
CA GLY A 4 -19.93 -5.68 -14.03
C GLY A 4 -19.35 -6.82 -13.20
N ALA A 5 -19.53 -8.07 -13.63
CA ALA A 5 -18.87 -9.20 -12.96
C ALA A 5 -17.44 -9.33 -13.50
N GLN A 6 -16.43 -8.90 -12.73
CA GLN A 6 -15.04 -9.19 -13.06
C GLN A 6 -14.64 -10.54 -12.45
N THR A 7 -13.99 -11.38 -13.25
CA THR A 7 -13.38 -12.62 -12.74
C THR A 7 -12.38 -12.31 -11.62
N PRO A 8 -12.43 -13.03 -10.48
CA PRO A 8 -11.45 -12.86 -9.42
C PRO A 8 -10.02 -13.13 -9.92
N LEU A 9 -9.08 -12.22 -9.66
CA LEU A 9 -7.68 -12.34 -10.09
C LEU A 9 -6.70 -12.72 -8.96
N HIS A 10 -7.20 -13.07 -7.77
CA HIS A 10 -6.38 -13.44 -6.61
C HIS A 10 -5.36 -14.56 -6.92
N GLY A 11 -5.73 -15.53 -7.75
CA GLY A 11 -4.84 -16.62 -8.17
C GLY A 11 -3.69 -16.20 -9.09
N ARG A 12 -3.64 -14.93 -9.52
CA ARG A 12 -2.63 -14.38 -10.42
C ARG A 12 -1.77 -13.29 -9.78
N LEU A 13 -1.90 -13.07 -8.47
CA LEU A 13 -1.12 -12.03 -7.77
C LEU A 13 0.39 -12.27 -7.88
N ALA A 14 0.82 -13.53 -7.95
CA ALA A 14 2.21 -13.92 -8.16
C ALA A 14 2.76 -13.51 -9.55
N ASP A 15 1.89 -13.25 -10.54
CA ASP A 15 2.30 -12.81 -11.88
C ASP A 15 2.77 -11.33 -11.90
N VAL A 16 2.50 -10.58 -10.82
CA VAL A 16 2.82 -9.14 -10.74
C VAL A 16 4.32 -8.98 -10.46
N ALA A 17 5.09 -8.72 -11.52
CA ALA A 17 6.54 -8.51 -11.44
C ALA A 17 6.94 -7.08 -11.05
N ALA A 18 6.09 -6.08 -11.28
CA ALA A 18 6.37 -4.69 -10.95
C ALA A 18 6.45 -4.47 -9.42
N PRO A 19 7.23 -3.49 -8.94
CA PRO A 19 7.18 -3.07 -7.54
C PRO A 19 5.78 -2.57 -7.16
N VAL A 20 5.28 -2.95 -5.99
CA VAL A 20 3.94 -2.57 -5.51
C VAL A 20 4.01 -1.96 -4.11
N LEU A 21 3.37 -0.81 -3.94
CA LEU A 21 3.08 -0.23 -2.63
C LEU A 21 1.58 -0.30 -2.38
N LEU A 22 1.19 -1.02 -1.33
CA LEU A 22 -0.17 -1.08 -0.82
C LEU A 22 -0.27 -0.11 0.38
N VAL A 23 -1.17 0.87 0.31
CA VAL A 23 -1.39 1.84 1.40
C VAL A 23 -2.79 1.65 1.95
N ALA A 24 -2.91 1.46 3.26
CA ALA A 24 -4.20 1.36 3.95
C ALA A 24 -4.15 2.08 5.29
N GLY A 25 -5.29 2.55 5.79
CA GLY A 25 -5.38 3.14 7.12
C GLY A 25 -5.42 2.04 8.18
N ALA A 26 -4.77 2.29 9.31
CA ALA A 26 -4.71 1.32 10.40
C ALA A 26 -6.06 1.12 11.12
N GLU A 27 -6.96 2.11 11.04
CA GLU A 27 -8.31 2.03 11.64
C GLU A 27 -9.31 1.29 10.74
N ASP A 28 -9.00 1.13 9.44
CA ASP A 28 -9.76 0.27 8.54
C ASP A 28 -9.25 -1.18 8.61
N ALA A 29 -9.66 -1.89 9.66
CA ALA A 29 -9.18 -3.24 9.96
C ALA A 29 -9.33 -4.22 8.78
N ARG A 30 -10.41 -4.09 8.00
CA ARG A 30 -10.66 -4.95 6.83
C ARG A 30 -9.63 -4.71 5.75
N PHE A 31 -9.42 -3.46 5.34
CA PHE A 31 -8.49 -3.15 4.26
C PHE A 31 -7.03 -3.24 4.72
N ALA A 32 -6.74 -3.03 6.01
CA ALA A 32 -5.43 -3.31 6.60
C ALA A 32 -5.09 -4.82 6.54
N ALA A 33 -6.05 -5.71 6.78
CA ALA A 33 -5.84 -7.15 6.62
C ALA A 33 -5.61 -7.53 5.16
N ILE A 34 -6.47 -7.04 4.24
CA ILE A 34 -6.32 -7.27 2.79
C ILE A 34 -4.96 -6.77 2.29
N ALA A 35 -4.52 -5.58 2.71
CA ALA A 35 -3.21 -5.05 2.31
C ALA A 35 -2.05 -5.96 2.76
N ARG A 36 -2.12 -6.54 3.96
CA ARG A 36 -1.12 -7.52 4.42
C ARG A 36 -1.18 -8.82 3.61
N GLU A 37 -2.37 -9.33 3.33
CA GLU A 37 -2.56 -10.54 2.51
C GLU A 37 -2.00 -10.35 1.09
N LEU A 38 -2.32 -9.22 0.45
CA LEU A 38 -1.81 -8.89 -0.89
C LEU A 38 -0.29 -8.71 -0.88
N ALA A 39 0.27 -8.08 0.15
CA ALA A 39 1.72 -7.93 0.28
C ALA A 39 2.45 -9.27 0.43
N ALA A 40 1.81 -10.26 1.07
CA ALA A 40 2.36 -11.61 1.19
C ALA A 40 2.25 -12.41 -0.14
N ALA A 41 1.27 -12.10 -0.98
CA ALA A 41 1.00 -12.82 -2.23
C ALA A 41 1.76 -12.26 -3.45
N ILE A 42 2.12 -10.97 -3.45
CA ILE A 42 2.80 -10.30 -4.56
C ILE A 42 4.32 -10.25 -4.27
N PRO A 43 5.19 -10.78 -5.15
CA PRO A 43 6.62 -10.95 -4.87
C PRO A 43 7.36 -9.65 -4.49
N ASN A 44 7.00 -8.54 -5.15
CA ASN A 44 7.66 -7.24 -4.98
C ASN A 44 6.75 -6.20 -4.30
N ALA A 45 5.84 -6.65 -3.44
CA ALA A 45 4.91 -5.78 -2.73
C ALA A 45 5.33 -5.47 -1.30
N ARG A 46 4.88 -4.31 -0.82
CA ARG A 46 4.91 -3.95 0.60
C ARG A 46 3.60 -3.30 1.01
N ALA A 47 3.18 -3.54 2.26
CA ALA A 47 2.05 -2.85 2.87
C ALA A 47 2.56 -1.74 3.81
N ALA A 48 2.01 -0.54 3.66
CA ALA A 48 2.18 0.59 4.56
C ALA A 48 0.84 0.89 5.22
N LEU A 49 0.76 0.65 6.53
CA LEU A 49 -0.43 0.96 7.32
C LEU A 49 -0.22 2.31 8.00
N VAL A 50 -1.08 3.27 7.68
CA VAL A 50 -1.00 4.64 8.19
C VAL A 50 -1.77 4.73 9.51
N PRO A 51 -1.11 5.05 10.64
CA PRO A 51 -1.78 5.24 11.93
C PRO A 51 -2.83 6.36 11.87
N ASP A 52 -3.85 6.25 12.73
CA ASP A 52 -4.89 7.26 12.92
C ASP A 52 -5.62 7.65 11.62
N ALA A 53 -5.76 6.70 10.69
CA ALA A 53 -6.43 6.88 9.41
C ALA A 53 -7.36 5.70 9.13
N GLY A 54 -8.55 6.00 8.60
CA GLY A 54 -9.53 5.03 8.13
C GLY A 54 -9.35 4.71 6.64
N HIS A 55 -10.47 4.69 5.93
CA HIS A 55 -10.51 4.23 4.54
C HIS A 55 -9.79 5.17 3.57
N ALA A 56 -9.86 6.48 3.79
CA ALA A 56 -9.45 7.50 2.84
C ALA A 56 -8.11 8.13 3.26
N VAL A 57 -7.06 7.32 3.40
CA VAL A 57 -5.73 7.73 3.87
C VAL A 57 -5.20 9.00 3.20
N HIS A 58 -5.39 9.13 1.88
CA HIS A 58 -4.91 10.29 1.12
C HIS A 58 -5.64 11.60 1.46
N LEU A 59 -6.86 11.54 1.98
CA LEU A 59 -7.62 12.71 2.46
C LEU A 59 -7.38 12.97 3.95
N GLU A 60 -7.32 11.91 4.75
CA GLU A 60 -7.19 11.99 6.20
C GLU A 60 -5.76 12.34 6.64
N LYS A 61 -4.76 11.77 5.96
CA LYS A 61 -3.32 11.95 6.22
C LYS A 61 -2.55 12.27 4.93
N PRO A 62 -2.85 13.40 4.26
CA PRO A 62 -2.29 13.72 2.94
C PRO A 62 -0.76 13.81 2.95
N ARG A 63 -0.16 14.27 4.06
CA ARG A 63 1.30 14.36 4.23
C ARG A 63 1.95 12.98 4.28
N ALA A 64 1.46 12.11 5.16
CA ALA A 64 1.95 10.73 5.27
C ALA A 64 1.78 9.96 3.96
N PHE A 65 0.62 10.09 3.31
CA PHE A 65 0.37 9.48 2.01
C PHE A 65 1.36 9.96 0.94
N THR A 66 1.56 11.29 0.83
CA THR A 66 2.47 11.88 -0.16
C THR A 66 3.92 11.48 0.08
N ALA A 67 4.34 11.38 1.34
CA ALA A 67 5.69 10.91 1.70
C ALA A 67 5.92 9.46 1.25
N LEU A 68 4.97 8.56 1.53
CA LEU A 68 5.01 7.16 1.08
C LEU A 68 5.07 7.05 -0.45
N LEU A 69 4.24 7.85 -1.14
CA LEU A 69 4.20 7.87 -2.61
C LEU A 69 5.54 8.35 -3.21
N ARG A 70 6.09 9.46 -2.68
CA ARG A 70 7.37 10.01 -3.18
C ARG A 70 8.54 9.05 -2.95
N ASP A 71 8.64 8.45 -1.78
CA ASP A 71 9.66 7.44 -1.48
C ASP A 71 9.56 6.24 -2.43
N PHE A 72 8.34 5.74 -2.68
CA PHE A 72 8.11 4.65 -3.61
C PHE A 72 8.57 4.98 -5.04
N LEU A 73 8.15 6.14 -5.56
CA LEU A 73 8.51 6.56 -6.92
C LEU A 73 10.02 6.75 -7.08
N ALA A 74 10.68 7.42 -6.13
CA ALA A 74 12.13 7.62 -6.17
C ALA A 74 12.92 6.30 -6.20
N ARG A 75 12.44 5.26 -5.52
CA ARG A 75 13.07 3.93 -5.53
C ARG A 75 12.78 3.12 -6.78
N ALA A 76 11.55 3.23 -7.30
CA ALA A 76 11.16 2.59 -8.54
C ALA A 76 12.00 3.13 -9.72
N ASP A 77 12.22 4.45 -9.77
CA ASP A 77 13.06 5.10 -10.78
C ASP A 77 14.55 4.71 -10.65
N ALA A 78 15.00 4.34 -9.44
CA ALA A 78 16.38 3.95 -9.16
C ALA A 78 16.68 2.45 -9.31
N GLY A 79 15.70 1.61 -9.69
CA GLY A 79 15.89 0.16 -9.88
C GLY A 79 16.31 -0.64 -8.63
N ARG A 80 16.02 -0.17 -7.41
CA ARG A 80 16.41 -0.80 -6.13
C ARG A 80 15.22 -1.41 -5.35
N ALA A 81 15.41 -2.60 -4.76
CA ALA A 81 14.50 -3.30 -3.82
C ALA A 81 14.74 -2.86 -2.33
N PRO A 82 13.85 -3.12 -1.33
CA PRO A 82 13.03 -2.06 -0.72
C PRO A 82 13.42 -1.55 0.68
N PHE A 83 12.85 -0.36 0.93
CA PHE A 83 12.64 0.49 2.11
C PHE A 83 12.83 -0.02 3.55
N HIS A 84 13.39 0.88 4.37
CA HIS A 84 13.36 0.89 5.84
C HIS A 84 12.29 1.91 6.28
N PRO A 85 11.38 1.59 7.22
CA PRO A 85 10.38 2.56 7.67
C PRO A 85 11.05 3.78 8.31
N PRO A 86 10.55 5.01 8.07
CA PRO A 86 10.91 6.16 8.89
C PRO A 86 10.46 5.91 10.34
N HIS A 87 11.18 6.51 11.28
CA HIS A 87 10.87 6.39 12.70
C HIS A 87 9.43 6.86 12.98
N ALA A 88 8.74 6.20 13.90
CA ALA A 88 7.32 6.41 14.20
C ALA A 88 6.94 7.87 14.56
N GLU A 89 7.91 8.72 14.91
CA GLU A 89 7.72 10.15 15.16
C GLU A 89 7.39 10.96 13.89
N GLU A 90 7.91 10.59 12.71
CA GLU A 90 7.67 11.35 11.47
C GLU A 90 6.27 11.10 10.86
N MET A 91 5.59 10.04 11.30
CA MET A 91 4.26 9.65 10.80
C MET A 91 3.11 10.27 11.59
N ARG A 92 3.39 11.05 12.65
CA ARG A 92 2.39 11.63 13.57
C ARG A 92 2.10 13.12 13.32
N ALA A 93 2.66 13.75 12.29
CA ALA A 93 2.49 15.17 11.95
C ALA A 93 1.74 15.39 10.62
#